data_AF-Q51327-F1
#
_entry.id   AF-Q51327-F1
#
_cell.length_a   1.000
_cell.length_b   1.000
_cell.length_c   1.000
_cell.angle_alpha   90.00
_cell.angle_beta   90.00
_cell.angle_gamma   90.00
#
_symmetry.space_group_name_H-M   'P 1'
#
loop_
_entity.id
_entity.type
_entity.pdbx_description
1 polymer ?
#
loop_
_entity_poly.entity_id
_entity_poly.type
_entity_poly.pdbx_seq_one_letter_code
_entity_poly.pdbx_strand_id
1 'polypeptide(L)'
;AGEGSTFAIVPLVKRRVTGQIAGNVGAYGNVGAVAYLTLYSLLPEGQVGNAIFFQTLGIGSLIVAFLCWFFLKEPKGSFSAHHEGEETNMEIQQPTLPAMLAYEQEQE
;
A
#
# COMPACT_ATOMS: atom_id res chain seq x y z
N ALA A 1 -5.48 -1.81 -13.81
CA ALA A 1 -4.02 -1.92 -13.57
C ALA A 1 -3.50 -1.01 -12.44
N GLY A 2 -4.32 -0.15 -11.82
CA GLY A 2 -3.87 0.77 -10.76
C GLY A 2 -3.56 0.09 -9.41
N GLU A 3 -4.50 -0.69 -8.88
CA GLU A 3 -4.39 -1.29 -7.52
C GLU A 3 -3.10 -2.11 -7.33
N GLY A 4 -2.76 -2.96 -8.31
CA GLY A 4 -1.57 -3.79 -8.27
C GLY A 4 -0.26 -3.01 -8.42
N SER A 5 -0.29 -1.89 -9.17
CA SER A 5 0.89 -1.04 -9.37
C SER A 5 1.21 -0.23 -8.11
N THR A 6 0.18 0.30 -7.44
CA THR A 6 0.32 0.96 -6.14
C THR A 6 0.86 -0.02 -5.10
N PHE A 7 0.29 -1.23 -5.01
CA PHE A 7 0.78 -2.25 -4.09
C PHE A 7 2.25 -2.64 -4.32
N ALA A 8 2.71 -2.71 -5.57
CA ALA A 8 4.10 -3.04 -5.88
C ALA A 8 5.12 -2.01 -5.37
N ILE A 9 4.73 -0.73 -5.23
CA ILE A 9 5.60 0.36 -4.78
C ILE A 9 5.69 0.42 -3.25
N VAL A 10 4.63 0.06 -2.53
CA VAL A 10 4.52 0.25 -1.07
C VAL A 10 5.62 -0.45 -0.25
N PRO A 11 6.04 -1.70 -0.56
CA PRO A 11 7.12 -2.38 0.17
C PRO A 11 8.47 -1.68 0.12
N LEU A 12 8.70 -0.83 -0.90
CA LEU A 12 9.94 -0.06 -1.06
C LEU A 12 10.03 1.12 -0.07
N VAL A 13 8.90 1.57 0.48
CA VAL A 13 8.84 2.70 1.41
C VAL A 13 8.83 2.22 2.86
N LYS A 14 7.91 1.32 3.23
CA LYS A 14 7.84 0.75 4.58
C LYS A 14 7.21 -0.65 4.58
N ARG A 15 7.99 -1.66 4.95
CA ARG A 15 7.55 -3.08 4.97
C ARG A 15 6.45 -3.40 5.98
N ARG A 16 6.45 -2.78 7.17
CA ARG A 16 5.46 -3.06 8.23
C ARG A 16 4.04 -2.59 7.90
N VAL A 17 3.87 -1.51 7.13
CA VAL A 17 2.56 -0.90 6.83
C VAL A 17 1.99 -1.36 5.48
N THR A 18 2.75 -2.16 4.73
CA THR A 18 2.35 -2.59 3.38
C THR A 18 1.05 -3.38 3.36
N GLY A 19 0.76 -4.19 4.39
CA GLY A 19 -0.47 -4.98 4.47
C GLY A 19 -1.73 -4.13 4.66
N GLN A 20 -1.65 -3.07 5.47
CA GLN A 20 -2.77 -2.16 5.70
C GLN A 20 -3.05 -1.31 4.46
N ILE A 21 -2.01 -0.83 3.79
CA ILE A 21 -2.15 -0.06 2.55
C ILE A 21 -2.69 -0.96 1.43
N ALA A 22 -2.19 -2.20 1.31
CA ALA A 22 -2.70 -3.18 0.35
C ALA A 22 -4.20 -3.48 0.57
N GLY A 23 -4.61 -3.66 1.83
CA GLY A 23 -6.00 -3.89 2.19
C GLY A 23 -6.90 -2.72 1.81
N ASN A 24 -6.48 -1.49 2.13
CA ASN A 24 -7.25 -0.29 1.78
C ASN A 24 -7.35 -0.09 0.26
N VAL A 25 -6.24 -0.19 -0.47
CA VAL A 25 -6.20 -0.07 -1.94
C VAL A 25 -7.12 -1.12 -2.58
N GLY A 26 -7.02 -2.38 -2.16
CA GLY A 26 -7.90 -3.44 -2.65
C GLY A 26 -9.39 -3.18 -2.38
N ALA A 27 -9.74 -2.68 -1.19
CA ALA A 27 -11.11 -2.35 -0.84
C ALA A 27 -11.67 -1.24 -1.74
N TYR A 28 -10.94 -0.13 -1.90
CA TYR A 28 -11.37 0.97 -2.77
C TYR A 28 -11.41 0.58 -4.25
N GLY A 29 -10.50 -0.28 -4.70
CA GLY A 29 -10.52 -0.82 -6.06
C GLY A 29 -11.79 -1.63 -6.35
N ASN A 30 -12.22 -2.47 -5.39
CA ASN A 30 -13.47 -3.23 -5.52
C ASN A 30 -14.70 -2.31 -5.49
N VAL A 31 -14.76 -1.36 -4.55
CA VAL A 31 -15.85 -0.37 -4.49
C VAL A 31 -15.94 0.44 -5.79
N GLY A 32 -14.80 0.85 -6.36
CA GLY A 32 -14.75 1.54 -7.64
C GLY A 32 -15.26 0.68 -8.79
N ALA A 33 -14.86 -0.61 -8.85
CA ALA A 33 -15.35 -1.54 -9.87
C ALA A 33 -16.88 -1.71 -9.81
N VAL A 34 -17.43 -1.91 -8.62
CA VAL A 34 -18.88 -1.99 -8.42
C VAL A 34 -19.56 -0.69 -8.81
N ALA A 35 -19.01 0.47 -8.41
CA ALA A 35 -19.59 1.77 -8.76
C ALA A 35 -19.65 2.01 -10.28
N TYR A 36 -18.58 1.68 -11.01
CA TYR A 36 -18.57 1.81 -12.48
C TYR A 36 -19.48 0.79 -13.15
N LEU A 37 -19.60 -0.42 -12.60
CA LEU A 37 -20.55 -1.41 -13.09
C LEU A 37 -22.00 -0.96 -12.87
N THR A 38 -22.31 -0.42 -11.69
CA THR A 38 -23.62 0.18 -11.39
C THR A 38 -23.90 1.34 -12.33
N LEU A 39 -22.91 2.20 -12.57
CA LEU A 39 -23.05 3.29 -13.54
C LEU A 39 -23.39 2.73 -14.92
N TYR A 40 -22.61 1.76 -15.42
CA TYR A 40 -22.87 1.09 -16.68
C TYR A 40 -24.27 0.45 -16.74
N SER A 41 -24.73 -0.15 -15.65
CA SER A 41 -26.06 -0.77 -15.55
C SER A 41 -27.21 0.24 -15.64
N LEU A 42 -26.96 1.53 -15.37
CA LEU A 42 -27.96 2.60 -15.50
C LEU A 42 -27.94 3.26 -16.88
N LEU A 43 -26.97 2.92 -17.74
CA LEU A 43 -26.85 3.47 -19.09
C LEU A 43 -27.76 2.71 -20.09
N PRO A 44 -28.17 3.37 -21.19
CA PRO A 44 -28.94 2.72 -22.25
C PRO A 44 -28.17 1.58 -22.90
N GLU A 45 -28.84 0.44 -23.11
CA GLU A 45 -28.25 -0.71 -23.79
C GLU A 45 -27.92 -0.40 -25.27
N GLY A 46 -26.76 -0.87 -25.72
CA GLY A 46 -26.33 -0.77 -27.11
C GLY A 46 -25.00 -0.01 -27.28
N GLN A 47 -24.69 0.33 -28.53
CA GLN A 47 -23.42 0.94 -28.92
C GLN A 47 -23.22 2.34 -28.29
N VAL A 48 -24.33 3.05 -28.01
CA VAL A 48 -24.33 4.36 -27.34
C VAL A 48 -23.91 4.23 -25.86
N GLY A 49 -24.40 3.21 -25.14
CA GLY A 49 -24.02 2.95 -23.75
C GLY A 49 -22.53 2.65 -23.59
N ASN A 50 -21.98 1.82 -24.49
CA ASN A 50 -20.54 1.53 -24.51
C ASN A 50 -19.70 2.81 -24.72
N ALA A 51 -20.10 3.66 -25.67
CA ALA A 51 -19.39 4.90 -25.94
C ALA A 51 -19.38 5.83 -24.71
N ILE A 52 -20.53 6.03 -24.06
CA ILE A 52 -20.64 6.89 -22.87
C ILE A 52 -19.85 6.28 -21.69
N PHE A 53 -19.86 4.96 -21.53
CA PHE A 53 -19.11 4.29 -20.48
C PHE A 53 -17.59 4.48 -20.63
N PHE A 54 -17.04 4.19 -21.82
CA PHE A 54 -15.61 4.41 -22.07
C PHE A 54 -15.22 5.88 -21.99
N GLN A 55 -16.10 6.78 -22.43
CA GLN A 55 -15.86 8.22 -22.33
C GLN A 55 -15.87 8.70 -20.87
N THR A 56 -16.73 8.13 -20.03
CA THR A 56 -16.74 8.40 -18.58
C THR A 56 -15.46 7.88 -17.90
N LEU A 57 -15.02 6.67 -18.23
CA LEU A 57 -13.74 6.13 -17.73
C LEU A 57 -12.56 7.01 -18.18
N GLY A 58 -12.57 7.44 -19.44
CA GLY A 58 -11.55 8.33 -20.01
C GLY A 58 -11.49 9.67 -19.27
N ILE A 59 -12.62 10.37 -19.18
CA ILE A 59 -12.70 11.68 -18.50
C ILE A 59 -12.34 11.54 -17.02
N GLY A 60 -12.86 10.52 -16.33
CA GLY A 60 -12.52 10.23 -14.94
C GLY A 60 -11.03 10.02 -14.74
N SER A 61 -10.39 9.21 -15.60
CA SER A 61 -8.94 8.99 -15.53
C SER A 61 -8.12 10.26 -15.81
N LEU A 62 -8.57 11.10 -16.74
CA LEU A 62 -7.91 12.38 -17.03
C LEU A 62 -7.99 13.34 -15.85
N ILE A 63 -9.16 13.48 -15.22
CA ILE A 63 -9.33 14.33 -14.04
C ILE A 63 -8.38 13.87 -12.93
N VAL A 64 -8.35 12.57 -12.64
CA VAL A 64 -7.45 12.01 -11.61
C VAL A 64 -5.98 12.22 -12.01
N ALA A 65 -5.62 12.05 -13.28
CA ALA A 65 -4.25 12.30 -13.75
C ALA A 65 -3.84 13.77 -13.61
N PHE A 66 -4.74 14.71 -13.90
CA PHE A 66 -4.50 16.14 -13.67
C PHE A 66 -4.40 16.46 -12.18
N LEU A 67 -5.26 15.89 -11.35
CA LEU A 67 -5.15 16.05 -9.89
C LEU A 67 -3.82 15.51 -9.40
N CYS A 68 -3.40 14.32 -9.82
CA CYS A 68 -2.09 13.78 -9.51
C CYS A 68 -0.98 14.72 -9.99
N TRP A 69 -1.05 15.26 -11.21
CA TRP A 69 -0.04 16.17 -11.73
C TRP A 69 0.12 17.46 -10.91
N PHE A 70 -1.00 18.05 -10.45
CA PHE A 70 -0.97 19.28 -9.66
C PHE A 70 -0.71 19.04 -8.16
N PHE A 71 -1.17 17.92 -7.60
CA PHE A 71 -1.11 17.63 -6.17
C PHE A 71 0.03 16.69 -5.77
N LEU A 72 0.57 15.83 -6.65
CA LEU A 72 1.82 15.10 -6.39
C LEU A 72 2.98 16.10 -6.48
N LYS A 73 3.13 16.88 -5.41
CA LYS A 73 4.37 17.56 -5.13
C LYS A 73 5.42 16.49 -4.84
N GLU A 74 6.45 16.43 -5.67
CA GLU A 74 7.52 15.46 -5.55
C GLU A 74 8.09 15.45 -4.11
N PRO A 75 8.02 14.32 -3.38
CA PRO A 75 8.42 14.28 -1.99
C PRO A 75 9.94 14.49 -1.88
N LYS A 76 10.34 15.62 -1.28
CA LYS A 76 11.75 15.93 -1.00
C LYS A 76 12.31 14.85 -0.06
N GLY A 77 13.24 14.05 -0.57
CA GLY A 77 13.88 12.95 0.18
C GLY A 77 13.53 11.53 -0.29
N SER A 78 12.76 11.36 -1.38
CA SER A 78 12.32 10.03 -1.87
C SER A 78 13.44 9.04 -2.21
N PHE A 79 14.68 9.51 -2.38
CA PHE A 79 15.87 8.68 -2.63
C PHE A 79 17.05 9.04 -1.71
N SER A 80 16.79 9.69 -0.57
CA SER A 80 17.81 9.82 0.46
C SER A 80 17.97 8.46 1.12
N ALA A 81 19.15 7.88 0.98
CA ALA A 81 19.55 6.55 1.42
C ALA A 81 19.47 6.36 2.96
N HIS A 82 18.27 6.47 3.53
CA HIS A 82 18.01 6.16 4.93
C HIS A 82 16.73 5.33 5.01
N HIS A 83 16.94 4.02 5.21
CA HIS A 83 15.96 3.12 5.77
C HIS A 83 15.73 3.52 7.25
N GLU A 84 15.10 4.67 7.49
CA GLU A 84 14.67 5.08 8.84
C GLU A 84 13.30 4.44 9.12
N GLY A 85 13.31 3.26 9.73
CA GLY A 85 12.07 2.66 10.24
C GLY A 85 12.08 1.16 10.53
N GLU A 86 13.10 0.40 10.15
CA GLU A 86 13.47 -0.81 10.90
C GLU A 86 14.57 -0.39 11.87
N GLU A 87 14.17 0.32 12.93
CA GLU A 87 14.74 0.02 14.23
C GLU A 87 14.52 -1.48 14.39
N THR A 88 15.55 -2.24 14.03
CA THR A 88 15.74 -3.59 14.49
C THR A 88 15.59 -3.48 15.99
N ASN A 89 14.39 -3.79 16.49
CA ASN A 89 14.21 -4.23 17.86
C ASN A 89 14.87 -5.61 17.89
N MET A 90 16.20 -5.62 17.79
CA MET A 90 17.02 -6.51 18.59
C MET A 90 16.69 -6.07 20.00
N GLU A 91 15.56 -6.59 20.50
CA GLU A 91 15.46 -6.89 21.90
C GLU A 91 16.74 -7.65 22.18
N ILE A 92 17.66 -6.99 22.86
CA ILE A 92 18.78 -7.64 23.50
C ILE A 92 18.09 -8.59 24.47
N GLN A 93 17.76 -9.79 23.99
CA GLN A 93 17.67 -10.98 24.82
C GLN A 93 19.02 -10.99 25.51
N GLN A 94 19.09 -10.44 26.73
CA GLN A 94 20.18 -10.73 27.63
C GLN A 94 20.42 -12.23 27.50
N PRO A 95 21.66 -12.71 27.33
CA PRO A 95 21.90 -14.13 27.45
C PRO A 95 21.32 -14.51 28.81
N THR A 96 20.21 -15.24 28.81
CA THR A 96 19.73 -15.94 29.98
C THR A 96 20.86 -16.89 30.26
N LEU A 97 21.76 -16.48 31.17
CA LEU A 97 22.81 -17.35 31.66
C LEU A 97 22.07 -18.61 32.07
N PRO A 98 22.36 -19.79 31.48
CA PRO A 98 21.74 -20.98 31.98
C PRO A 98 22.11 -21.06 33.45
N ALA A 99 21.12 -21.32 34.30
CA ALA A 99 21.22 -21.49 35.75
C ALA A 99 22.15 -22.64 36.20
N MET A 100 23.08 -23.04 35.32
CA MET A 100 24.11 -24.07 35.49
C MET A 100 25.41 -23.49 36.07
N LEU A 101 25.67 -22.18 35.99
CA LEU A 101 26.89 -21.57 36.58
C LEU A 101 26.74 -21.19 38.07
N ALA A 102 25.54 -21.32 38.64
CA ALA A 102 25.31 -21.09 40.08
C ALA A 102 25.64 -22.33 40.94
N TYR A 103 25.82 -23.52 40.35
CA TYR A 103 26.09 -24.76 41.08
C TYR A 103 27.58 -25.08 41.27
N GLU A 104 28.50 -24.38 40.58
CA GLU A 104 29.96 -24.61 40.69
C GLU A 104 30.68 -23.61 41.63
N GLN A 105 29.95 -22.77 42.36
CA GLN A 105 30.53 -21.80 43.31
C GLN A 105 30.16 -22.09 44.77
N GLU A 106 29.41 -23.16 45.06
CA GLU A 106 29.06 -23.58 46.43
C GLU A 106 29.89 -24.80 46.93
N GLN A 107 30.93 -25.21 46.19
CA GLN A 107 31.79 -26.36 46.52
C GLN A 107 33.27 -25.99 46.72
N GLU A 108 33.57 -24.74 47.10
CA GLU A 108 34.86 -24.36 47.69
C GLU A 108 34.68 -23.72 49.07
#